data_AF-A0A973RUT8-F1
#
_entry.id   AF-A0A973RUT8-F1
#
_cell.length_a   1.000
_cell.length_b   1.000
_cell.length_c   1.000
_cell.angle_alpha   90.00
_cell.angle_beta   90.00
_cell.angle_gamma   90.00
#
_symmetry.space_group_name_H-M   'P 1'
#
loop_
_entity.id
_entity.type
_entity.pdbx_description
1 polymer ?
#
loop_
_entity_poly.entity_id
_entity_poly.type
_entity_poly.pdbx_seq_one_letter_code
_entity_poly.pdbx_strand_id
1 'polypeptide(L)'
;MTFTRVRDALAVRRGDDGVLWLIVGVVFAVYATLSVARYLTGNPDSYDLGIFTEVVARYARGQAPVVPIKGMDILGDHFSPAVAVLAPAFRVFPSPVTLLVAQAALAAASVVPVHRAAEQLLGRGDARLIAAAYGLSWGLSHMVWADFHEVAFAVPLLACSMSALARRRFRAAAVWAAPLVWVKEDQGWTLAALGLILAVAYRQRLAGVLLAAWGAGWSLLATYVLIPVANPHHAYEYWKDSPHHLDVLASGWEAKGPMLALLLLPTAGLALRSPIALVAVPAVALRLVSSNPAYWGTDWHYNAAL
;
A
#
# COMPACT_ATOMS: atom_id res chain seq x y z
N MET A 1 3.30 8.06 46.25
CA MET A 1 2.67 8.55 45.00
C MET A 1 1.83 7.42 44.43
N THR A 2 0.52 7.61 44.48
CA THR A 2 -0.49 6.55 44.54
C THR A 2 -0.92 6.09 43.13
N PHE A 3 -1.24 4.80 43.00
CA PHE A 3 -1.72 4.09 41.80
C PHE A 3 -2.89 4.74 41.04
N THR A 4 -3.51 5.78 41.59
CA THR A 4 -4.58 6.58 40.98
C THR A 4 -4.11 7.42 39.79
N ARG A 5 -2.89 7.97 39.79
CA ARG A 5 -2.43 8.83 38.66
C ARG A 5 -2.19 8.08 37.34
N VAL A 6 -1.98 6.77 37.38
CA VAL A 6 -1.77 5.96 36.16
C VAL A 6 -3.10 5.67 35.47
N ARG A 7 -4.21 5.56 36.22
CA ARG A 7 -5.55 5.42 35.63
C ARG A 7 -6.04 6.73 35.02
N ASP A 8 -5.71 7.87 35.62
CA ASP A 8 -6.07 9.18 35.06
C ASP A 8 -5.27 9.51 33.79
N ALA A 9 -4.03 9.01 33.65
CA ALA A 9 -3.24 9.10 32.42
C ALA A 9 -3.73 8.16 31.30
N LEU A 10 -4.46 7.09 31.64
CA LEU A 10 -5.12 6.20 30.66
C LEU A 10 -6.51 6.70 30.25
N ALA A 11 -7.00 7.77 30.88
CA ALA A 11 -8.15 8.54 30.48
C ALA A 11 -7.73 9.79 29.67
N VAL A 12 -6.70 9.69 28.81
CA VAL A 12 -6.63 10.58 27.64
C VAL A 12 -7.93 10.34 26.89
N ARG A 13 -8.89 11.24 27.14
CA ARG A 13 -10.12 11.35 26.36
C ARG A 13 -9.70 11.14 24.91
N ARG A 14 -10.27 10.11 24.28
CA ARG A 14 -10.46 10.07 22.83
C ARG A 14 -11.33 11.28 22.49
N GLY A 15 -10.79 12.49 22.64
CA GLY A 15 -11.42 13.68 22.15
C GLY A 15 -11.38 13.55 20.65
N ASP A 16 -12.53 13.64 20.00
CA ASP A 16 -12.56 13.86 18.56
C ASP A 16 -11.69 15.09 18.28
N ASP A 17 -10.51 14.85 17.73
CA ASP A 17 -9.70 15.93 17.20
C ASP A 17 -10.36 16.36 15.89
N GLY A 18 -11.22 17.39 15.96
CA GLY A 18 -11.89 17.93 14.78
C GLY A 18 -10.89 18.30 13.67
N VAL A 19 -9.65 18.65 14.03
CA VAL A 19 -8.58 18.94 13.06
C VAL A 19 -8.14 17.68 12.32
N LEU A 20 -8.09 16.51 12.98
CA LEU A 20 -7.82 15.25 12.28
C LEU A 20 -8.86 14.99 11.21
N TRP A 21 -10.15 15.11 11.56
CA TRP A 21 -11.23 14.85 10.62
C TRP A 21 -11.28 15.88 9.49
N LEU A 22 -10.89 17.13 9.76
CA LEU A 22 -10.66 18.14 8.73
C LEU A 22 -9.53 17.72 7.78
N ILE A 23 -8.38 17.27 8.30
CA ILE A 23 -7.26 16.79 7.46
C ILE A 23 -7.70 15.61 6.60
N VAL A 24 -8.36 14.60 7.19
CA VAL A 24 -8.88 13.43 6.47
C VAL A 24 -9.86 13.87 5.37
N GLY A 25 -10.79 14.77 5.70
CA GLY A 25 -11.77 15.31 4.75
C GLY A 25 -11.12 16.09 3.60
N VAL A 26 -10.11 16.90 3.89
CA VAL A 26 -9.34 17.65 2.88
C VAL A 26 -8.56 16.69 1.98
N VAL A 27 -7.85 15.72 2.54
CA VAL A 27 -7.10 14.71 1.75
C VAL A 27 -8.06 13.95 0.83
N PHE A 28 -9.19 13.48 1.35
CA PHE A 28 -10.22 12.82 0.55
C PHE A 28 -10.74 13.74 -0.58
N ALA A 29 -11.14 14.96 -0.24
CA ALA A 29 -11.73 15.89 -1.19
C ALA A 29 -10.74 16.27 -2.30
N VAL A 30 -9.49 16.56 -1.95
CA VAL A 30 -8.42 16.88 -2.91
C VAL A 30 -8.19 15.70 -3.85
N TYR A 31 -7.98 14.50 -3.31
CA TYR A 31 -7.67 13.34 -4.14
C TYR A 31 -8.84 12.87 -4.99
N ALA A 32 -10.05 12.83 -4.45
CA ALA A 32 -11.24 12.50 -5.22
C ALA A 32 -11.48 13.53 -6.33
N THR A 33 -11.36 14.83 -6.03
CA THR A 33 -11.57 15.90 -7.02
C THR A 33 -10.52 15.82 -8.12
N LEU A 34 -9.24 15.66 -7.78
CA LEU A 34 -8.16 15.60 -8.77
C LEU A 34 -8.30 14.39 -9.70
N SER A 35 -8.49 13.18 -9.16
CA SER A 35 -8.66 11.99 -10.00
C SER A 35 -9.91 12.07 -10.86
N VAL A 36 -11.05 12.51 -10.31
CA VAL A 36 -12.30 12.61 -11.08
C VAL A 36 -12.22 13.71 -12.12
N ALA A 37 -11.66 14.88 -11.82
CA ALA A 37 -11.49 15.95 -12.79
C ALA A 37 -10.64 15.50 -13.97
N ARG A 38 -9.52 14.80 -13.72
CA ARG A 38 -8.66 14.25 -14.79
C ARG A 38 -9.38 13.22 -15.66
N TYR A 39 -10.15 12.33 -15.04
CA TYR A 39 -11.00 11.40 -15.77
C TYR A 39 -12.02 12.13 -16.66
N LEU A 40 -12.72 13.14 -16.12
CA LEU A 40 -13.76 13.87 -16.83
C LEU A 40 -13.21 14.76 -17.96
N THR A 41 -11.96 15.23 -17.88
CA THR A 41 -11.31 15.96 -18.96
C THR A 41 -10.63 15.06 -19.99
N GLY A 42 -10.80 13.73 -19.88
CA GLY A 42 -10.27 12.77 -20.85
C GLY A 42 -8.75 12.62 -20.81
N ASN A 43 -8.14 12.84 -19.63
CA ASN A 43 -6.70 12.74 -19.43
C ASN A 43 -6.33 11.64 -18.40
N PRO A 44 -6.71 10.36 -18.62
CA PRO A 44 -6.19 9.25 -17.83
C PRO A 44 -4.72 8.99 -18.20
N ASP A 45 -3.89 8.63 -17.21
CA ASP A 45 -2.46 8.35 -17.46
C ASP A 45 -2.23 6.95 -18.04
N SER A 46 -3.15 6.02 -17.79
CA SER A 46 -3.04 4.65 -18.28
C SER A 46 -4.37 3.99 -18.60
N TYR A 47 -4.29 2.83 -19.24
CA TYR A 47 -5.43 1.95 -19.49
C TYR A 47 -5.85 1.14 -18.25
N ASP A 48 -5.15 1.25 -17.12
CA ASP A 48 -5.41 0.47 -15.89
C ASP A 48 -6.79 0.78 -15.30
N LEU A 49 -7.23 2.05 -15.36
CA LEU A 49 -8.57 2.42 -14.92
C LEU A 49 -9.65 1.65 -15.69
N GLY A 50 -9.45 1.46 -17.00
CA GLY A 50 -10.33 0.66 -17.84
C GLY A 50 -10.33 -0.80 -17.42
N ILE A 51 -9.14 -1.38 -17.25
CA ILE A 51 -8.96 -2.77 -16.81
C ILE A 51 -9.69 -3.01 -15.48
N PHE A 52 -9.37 -2.23 -14.44
CA PHE A 52 -9.96 -2.43 -13.12
C PHE A 52 -11.47 -2.15 -13.10
N THR A 53 -11.96 -1.23 -13.93
CA THR A 53 -13.41 -1.03 -14.08
C THR A 53 -14.09 -2.29 -14.61
N GLU A 54 -13.53 -2.94 -15.63
CA GLU A 54 -14.06 -4.19 -16.16
C GLU A 54 -13.98 -5.33 -15.12
N VAL A 55 -12.86 -5.42 -14.39
CA VAL A 55 -12.66 -6.41 -13.31
C VAL A 55 -13.75 -6.27 -12.24
N VAL A 56 -13.94 -5.07 -11.69
CA VAL A 56 -14.93 -4.84 -10.63
C VAL A 56 -16.35 -5.04 -11.17
N ALA A 57 -16.62 -4.68 -12.43
CA ALA A 57 -17.90 -4.94 -13.06
C ALA A 57 -18.20 -6.45 -13.18
N ARG A 58 -17.20 -7.29 -13.46
CA ARG A 58 -17.33 -8.77 -13.44
C ARG A 58 -17.63 -9.28 -12.04
N TYR A 59 -16.87 -8.86 -11.04
CA TYR A 59 -17.12 -9.24 -9.64
C TYR A 59 -18.51 -8.80 -9.14
N ALA A 60 -18.96 -7.61 -9.54
CA ALA A 60 -20.30 -7.11 -9.25
C ALA A 60 -21.39 -8.04 -9.79
N ARG A 61 -21.15 -8.77 -10.89
CA ARG A 61 -22.08 -9.78 -11.43
C ARG A 61 -21.81 -11.20 -10.93
N GLY A 62 -20.86 -11.41 -10.02
CA GLY A 62 -20.45 -12.74 -9.57
C GLY A 62 -19.76 -13.56 -10.65
N GLN A 63 -19.12 -12.90 -11.61
CA GLN A 63 -18.42 -13.52 -12.74
C GLN A 63 -16.91 -13.56 -12.48
N ALA A 64 -16.22 -14.51 -13.11
CA ALA A 64 -14.77 -14.51 -13.18
C ALA A 64 -14.26 -13.21 -13.85
N PRO A 65 -13.12 -12.64 -13.40
CA PRO A 65 -12.63 -11.33 -13.83
C PRO A 65 -11.87 -11.41 -15.16
N VAL A 66 -12.48 -12.03 -16.18
CA VAL A 66 -11.94 -12.06 -17.55
C VAL A 66 -12.26 -10.74 -18.24
N VAL A 67 -11.20 -10.00 -18.59
CA VAL A 67 -11.30 -8.62 -19.09
C VAL A 67 -10.81 -8.52 -20.54
N PRO A 68 -11.67 -8.07 -21.49
CA PRO A 68 -11.29 -7.94 -22.90
C PRO A 68 -10.02 -7.13 -23.15
N ILE A 69 -9.76 -6.07 -22.36
CA ILE A 69 -8.57 -5.22 -22.54
C ILE A 69 -7.27 -6.03 -22.43
N LYS A 70 -7.21 -7.03 -21.53
CA LYS A 70 -6.06 -7.93 -21.38
C LYS A 70 -6.24 -9.26 -22.12
N GLY A 71 -7.46 -9.59 -22.54
CA GLY A 71 -7.78 -10.84 -23.22
C GLY A 71 -7.68 -12.10 -22.34
N MET A 72 -7.59 -11.94 -21.02
CA MET A 72 -7.41 -13.05 -20.07
C MET A 72 -8.09 -12.76 -18.71
N ASP A 73 -8.08 -13.76 -17.83
CA ASP A 73 -8.38 -13.57 -16.41
C ASP A 73 -7.32 -12.65 -15.80
N ILE A 74 -7.74 -11.54 -15.17
CA ILE A 74 -6.80 -10.58 -14.60
C ILE A 74 -5.93 -11.18 -13.49
N LEU A 75 -6.41 -12.22 -12.79
CA LEU A 75 -5.65 -12.91 -11.75
C LEU A 75 -4.48 -13.73 -12.35
N GLY A 76 -4.47 -13.94 -13.67
CA GLY A 76 -3.33 -14.45 -14.43
C GLY A 76 -2.31 -13.38 -14.83
N ASP A 77 -2.59 -12.10 -14.63
CA ASP A 77 -1.64 -10.98 -14.81
C ASP A 77 -1.00 -10.62 -13.46
N HIS A 78 -1.86 -10.14 -12.55
CA HIS A 78 -1.53 -9.82 -11.16
C HIS A 78 -2.56 -10.47 -10.25
N PHE A 79 -2.09 -11.21 -9.25
CA PHE A 79 -2.97 -11.87 -8.30
C PHE A 79 -3.42 -10.89 -7.21
N SER A 80 -4.48 -10.13 -7.51
CA SER A 80 -5.00 -9.02 -6.70
C SER A 80 -6.48 -9.17 -6.29
N PRO A 81 -6.87 -10.28 -5.63
CA PRO A 81 -8.28 -10.56 -5.33
C PRO A 81 -8.96 -9.54 -4.41
N ALA A 82 -8.21 -8.73 -3.65
CA ALA A 82 -8.77 -7.69 -2.78
C ALA A 82 -9.64 -6.66 -3.54
N VAL A 83 -9.39 -6.47 -4.85
CA VAL A 83 -10.19 -5.58 -5.71
C VAL A 83 -11.68 -5.96 -5.71
N ALA A 84 -12.00 -7.24 -5.48
CA ALA A 84 -13.39 -7.72 -5.39
C ALA A 84 -14.20 -7.05 -4.26
N VAL A 85 -13.54 -6.49 -3.24
CA VAL A 85 -14.19 -5.74 -2.15
C VAL A 85 -14.96 -4.52 -2.66
N LEU A 86 -14.60 -3.97 -3.83
CA LEU A 86 -15.33 -2.83 -4.43
C LEU A 86 -16.62 -3.24 -5.14
N ALA A 87 -16.84 -4.53 -5.37
CA ALA A 87 -17.99 -5.01 -6.14
C ALA A 87 -19.35 -4.54 -5.60
N PRO A 88 -19.64 -4.54 -4.27
CA PRO A 88 -20.90 -4.03 -3.76
C PRO A 88 -21.10 -2.53 -4.03
N ALA A 89 -20.06 -1.72 -3.88
CA ALA A 89 -20.14 -0.28 -4.18
C ALA A 89 -20.36 -0.04 -5.68
N PHE A 90 -19.69 -0.82 -6.52
CA PHE A 90 -19.84 -0.74 -7.97
C PHE A 90 -21.22 -1.17 -8.47
N ARG A 91 -21.91 -2.10 -7.77
CA ARG A 91 -23.32 -2.43 -8.10
C ARG A 91 -24.24 -1.21 -7.94
N VAL A 92 -23.98 -0.37 -6.95
CA VAL A 92 -24.78 0.83 -6.68
C VAL A 92 -24.36 1.96 -7.62
N PHE A 93 -23.05 2.09 -7.87
CA PHE A 93 -22.47 3.13 -8.71
C PHE A 93 -21.55 2.49 -9.77
N PRO A 94 -22.08 2.00 -10.91
CA PRO A 94 -21.31 1.26 -11.91
C PRO A 94 -20.53 2.21 -12.83
N SER A 95 -19.48 2.83 -12.29
CA SER A 95 -18.66 3.84 -12.99
C SER A 95 -17.19 3.75 -12.58
N PRO A 96 -16.22 4.06 -13.46
CA PRO A 96 -14.80 4.22 -13.07
C PRO A 96 -14.60 5.20 -11.91
N VAL A 97 -15.46 6.22 -11.80
CA VAL A 97 -15.43 7.20 -10.70
C VAL A 97 -15.53 6.52 -9.33
N THR A 98 -16.24 5.39 -9.23
CA THR A 98 -16.36 4.62 -7.98
C THR A 98 -15.01 4.10 -7.51
N LEU A 99 -14.16 3.65 -8.43
CA LEU A 99 -12.82 3.16 -8.13
C LEU A 99 -11.91 4.32 -7.69
N LEU A 100 -11.94 5.44 -8.42
CA LEU A 100 -11.17 6.65 -8.08
C LEU A 100 -11.53 7.19 -6.70
N VAL A 101 -12.83 7.29 -6.39
CA VAL A 101 -13.32 7.72 -5.07
C VAL A 101 -12.95 6.72 -3.98
N ALA A 102 -13.01 5.41 -4.27
CA ALA A 102 -12.58 4.38 -3.33
C ALA A 102 -11.08 4.49 -3.00
N GLN A 103 -10.22 4.70 -4.00
CA GLN A 103 -8.79 4.92 -3.79
C GLN A 103 -8.51 6.18 -2.96
N ALA A 104 -9.19 7.29 -3.25
CA ALA A 104 -9.09 8.50 -2.45
C ALA A 104 -9.55 8.28 -0.99
N ALA A 105 -10.61 7.49 -0.77
CA ALA A 105 -11.09 7.14 0.56
C ALA A 105 -10.10 6.25 1.33
N LEU A 106 -9.46 5.27 0.67
CA LEU A 106 -8.42 4.42 1.28
C LEU A 106 -7.20 5.25 1.71
N ALA A 107 -6.76 6.19 0.87
CA ALA A 107 -5.67 7.12 1.17
C ALA A 107 -6.03 8.08 2.33
N ALA A 108 -7.25 8.61 2.37
CA ALA A 108 -7.69 9.46 3.48
C ALA A 108 -7.84 8.66 4.79
N ALA A 109 -8.35 7.43 4.72
CA ALA A 109 -8.53 6.57 5.88
C ALA A 109 -7.19 6.18 6.53
N SER A 110 -6.11 6.03 5.75
CA SER A 110 -4.79 5.69 6.26
C SER A 110 -4.15 6.80 7.11
N VAL A 111 -4.60 8.05 6.99
CA VAL A 111 -4.13 9.18 7.82
C VAL A 111 -4.49 8.98 9.30
N VAL A 112 -5.64 8.36 9.59
CA VAL A 112 -6.15 8.17 10.96
C VAL A 112 -5.21 7.36 11.86
N PRO A 113 -4.76 6.14 11.48
CA PRO A 113 -3.83 5.38 12.31
C PRO A 113 -2.49 6.09 12.50
N VAL A 114 -1.98 6.77 11.46
CA VAL A 114 -0.71 7.54 11.50
C VAL A 114 -0.81 8.67 12.52
N HIS A 115 -1.85 9.50 12.42
CA HIS A 115 -2.11 10.56 13.39
C HIS A 115 -2.20 10.02 14.82
N ARG A 116 -3.00 8.97 15.04
CA ARG A 116 -3.19 8.40 16.38
C ARG A 116 -1.91 7.80 16.96
N ALA A 117 -1.01 7.28 16.13
CA ALA A 117 0.29 6.84 16.59
C ALA A 117 1.19 8.03 16.94
N ALA A 118 1.23 9.04 16.07
CA ALA A 118 2.01 10.26 16.30
C ALA A 118 1.53 11.01 17.55
N GLU A 119 0.22 11.11 17.80
CA GLU A 119 -0.36 11.79 18.97
C GLU A 119 0.11 11.13 20.27
N GLN A 120 0.18 9.80 20.28
CA GLN A 120 0.61 9.04 21.44
C GLN A 120 2.13 9.11 21.69
N LEU A 121 2.92 9.37 20.65
CA LEU A 121 4.39 9.35 20.72
C LEU A 121 5.01 10.75 20.86
N LEU A 122 4.40 11.76 20.24
CA LEU A 122 4.96 13.10 20.06
C LEU A 122 4.01 14.21 20.55
N GLY A 123 2.73 13.91 20.74
CA GLY A 123 1.71 14.88 21.13
C GLY A 123 0.89 15.42 19.96
N ARG A 124 -0.16 16.18 20.28
CA ARG A 124 -1.23 16.56 19.33
C ARG A 124 -0.78 17.46 18.18
N GLY A 125 0.05 18.47 18.47
CA GLY A 125 0.53 19.41 17.44
C GLY A 125 1.31 18.69 16.35
N ASP A 126 2.34 17.95 16.76
CA ASP A 126 3.18 17.14 15.87
C ASP A 126 2.36 16.08 15.12
N ALA A 127 1.38 15.47 15.78
CA ALA A 127 0.50 14.50 15.14
C ALA A 127 -0.34 15.09 14.01
N ARG A 128 -0.81 16.33 14.14
CA ARG A 128 -1.54 17.02 13.07
C ARG A 128 -0.62 17.35 11.90
N LEU A 129 0.61 17.81 12.19
CA LEU A 129 1.60 18.09 11.16
C LEU A 129 2.00 16.81 10.40
N ILE A 130 2.28 15.73 11.11
CA ILE A 130 2.61 14.43 10.52
C ILE A 130 1.42 13.89 9.70
N ALA A 131 0.19 14.02 10.20
CA ALA A 131 -1.00 13.60 9.48
C ALA A 131 -1.18 14.35 8.15
N ALA A 132 -1.01 15.67 8.16
CA ALA A 132 -1.07 16.50 6.96
C ALA A 132 0.08 16.18 5.99
N ALA A 133 1.32 16.06 6.50
CA ALA A 133 2.48 15.74 5.69
C ALA A 133 2.39 14.34 5.05
N TYR A 134 1.91 13.35 5.80
CA TYR A 134 1.65 12.00 5.29
C TYR A 134 0.52 12.01 4.26
N GLY A 135 -0.62 12.63 4.59
CA GLY A 135 -1.80 12.67 3.74
C GLY A 135 -1.62 13.47 2.45
N LEU A 136 -0.62 14.36 2.38
CA LEU A 136 -0.23 15.12 1.19
C LEU A 136 1.13 14.67 0.64
N SER A 137 1.65 13.53 1.12
CA SER A 137 2.95 13.04 0.69
C SER A 137 2.96 12.70 -0.79
N TRP A 138 4.14 12.86 -1.40
CA TRP A 138 4.35 12.60 -2.82
C TRP A 138 3.94 11.16 -3.22
N GLY A 139 4.18 10.17 -2.37
CA GLY A 139 3.79 8.78 -2.64
C GLY A 139 2.26 8.60 -2.78
N LEU A 140 1.47 9.20 -1.87
CA LEU A 140 0.01 9.15 -1.97
C LEU A 140 -0.52 9.97 -3.13
N SER A 141 0.06 11.16 -3.38
CA SER A 141 -0.40 11.99 -4.50
C SER A 141 -0.15 11.35 -5.85
N HIS A 142 1.00 10.69 -6.06
CA HIS A 142 1.29 10.00 -7.32
C HIS A 142 0.50 8.70 -7.50
N MET A 143 0.13 8.00 -6.43
CA MET A 143 -0.83 6.90 -6.54
C MET A 143 -2.20 7.39 -7.04
N VAL A 144 -2.68 8.51 -6.52
CA VAL A 144 -3.93 9.14 -6.95
C VAL A 144 -3.85 9.67 -8.38
N TRP A 145 -2.67 10.17 -8.78
CA TRP A 145 -2.38 10.63 -10.13
C TRP A 145 -2.28 9.47 -11.14
N ALA A 146 -1.80 8.30 -10.73
CA ALA A 146 -1.64 7.15 -11.61
C ALA A 146 -2.96 6.39 -11.85
N ASP A 147 -4.13 6.99 -11.66
CA ASP A 147 -5.43 6.31 -11.70
C ASP A 147 -5.54 5.14 -10.70
N PHE A 148 -6.63 4.37 -10.78
CA PHE A 148 -6.89 3.31 -9.79
C PHE A 148 -5.92 2.14 -9.93
N HIS A 149 -5.33 1.75 -8.80
CA HIS A 149 -4.48 0.56 -8.67
C HIS A 149 -4.80 -0.21 -7.38
N GLU A 150 -4.73 -1.52 -7.44
CA GLU A 150 -4.96 -2.44 -6.32
C GLU A 150 -4.06 -2.12 -5.11
N VAL A 151 -2.86 -1.57 -5.33
CA VAL A 151 -1.93 -1.19 -4.25
C VAL A 151 -2.55 -0.18 -3.26
N ALA A 152 -3.59 0.56 -3.68
CA ALA A 152 -4.32 1.46 -2.79
C ALA A 152 -4.88 0.76 -1.54
N PHE A 153 -5.19 -0.54 -1.62
CA PHE A 153 -5.62 -1.31 -0.46
C PHE A 153 -4.48 -1.56 0.55
N ALA A 154 -3.23 -1.61 0.10
CA ALA A 154 -2.08 -1.77 1.00
C ALA A 154 -1.89 -0.55 1.89
N VAL A 155 -2.22 0.65 1.41
CA VAL A 155 -1.99 1.93 2.11
C VAL A 155 -2.60 1.97 3.51
N PRO A 156 -3.92 1.78 3.72
CA PRO A 156 -4.49 1.77 5.08
C PRO A 156 -4.05 0.55 5.90
N LEU A 157 -3.78 -0.60 5.28
CA LEU A 157 -3.31 -1.80 5.98
C LEU A 157 -1.91 -1.60 6.57
N LEU A 158 -0.97 -1.09 5.76
CA LEU A 158 0.38 -0.73 6.18
C LEU A 158 0.34 0.40 7.20
N ALA A 159 -0.46 1.45 6.98
CA ALA A 159 -0.59 2.54 7.94
C ALA A 159 -1.08 2.05 9.31
N CYS A 160 -2.11 1.20 9.35
CA CYS A 160 -2.58 0.57 10.58
C CYS A 160 -1.51 -0.33 11.22
N SER A 161 -0.83 -1.15 10.41
CA SER A 161 0.19 -2.08 10.88
C SER A 161 1.41 -1.37 11.46
N MET A 162 2.00 -0.43 10.71
CA MET A 162 3.16 0.35 11.12
C MET A 162 2.84 1.23 12.33
N SER A 163 1.66 1.84 12.36
CA SER A 163 1.19 2.60 13.53
C SER A 163 1.05 1.70 14.77
N ALA A 164 0.57 0.47 14.62
CA ALA A 164 0.52 -0.50 15.71
C ALA A 164 1.93 -0.95 16.15
N LEU A 165 2.83 -1.20 15.20
CA LEU A 165 4.21 -1.61 15.45
C LEU A 165 5.01 -0.53 16.19
N ALA A 166 4.89 0.74 15.77
CA ALA A 166 5.50 1.89 16.43
C ALA A 166 5.06 2.01 17.90
N ARG A 167 3.80 1.65 18.19
CA ARG A 167 3.23 1.58 19.55
C ARG A 167 3.47 0.24 20.26
N ARG A 168 4.30 -0.64 19.71
CA ARG A 168 4.61 -1.99 20.21
C ARG A 168 3.39 -2.90 20.40
N ARG A 169 2.32 -2.68 19.62
CA ARG A 169 1.12 -3.52 19.59
C ARG A 169 1.26 -4.63 18.55
N PHE A 170 2.15 -5.58 18.81
CA PHE A 170 2.62 -6.56 17.82
C PHE A 170 1.49 -7.41 17.21
N ARG A 171 0.51 -7.84 18.01
CA ARG A 171 -0.65 -8.59 17.50
C ARG A 171 -1.47 -7.77 16.51
N ALA A 172 -1.75 -6.51 16.82
CA ALA A 172 -2.46 -5.63 15.91
C ALA A 172 -1.63 -5.36 14.65
N ALA A 173 -0.31 -5.17 14.77
CA ALA A 173 0.57 -5.01 13.62
C ALA A 173 0.50 -6.23 12.67
N ALA A 174 0.58 -7.44 13.23
CA ALA A 174 0.48 -8.67 12.45
C ALA A 174 -0.90 -8.85 11.80
N VAL A 175 -1.99 -8.60 12.54
CA VAL A 175 -3.37 -8.73 12.01
C VAL A 175 -3.64 -7.76 10.87
N TRP A 176 -3.20 -6.50 10.99
CA TRP A 176 -3.38 -5.51 9.93
C TRP A 176 -2.49 -5.77 8.70
N ALA A 177 -1.34 -6.41 8.89
CA ALA A 177 -0.45 -6.75 7.79
C ALA A 177 -0.81 -8.05 7.07
N ALA A 178 -1.39 -9.04 7.79
CA ALA A 178 -1.78 -10.33 7.23
C ALA A 178 -2.57 -10.25 5.91
N PRO A 179 -3.53 -9.32 5.72
CA PRO A 179 -4.29 -9.24 4.48
C PRO A 179 -3.56 -8.63 3.27
N LEU A 180 -2.33 -8.14 3.44
CA LEU A 180 -1.54 -7.58 2.33
C LEU A 180 -1.37 -8.59 1.19
N VAL A 181 -1.30 -9.88 1.50
CA VAL A 181 -1.16 -10.95 0.51
C VAL A 181 -2.29 -11.00 -0.52
N TRP A 182 -3.49 -10.50 -0.18
CA TRP A 182 -4.62 -10.44 -1.11
C TRP A 182 -4.64 -9.15 -1.93
N VAL A 183 -3.80 -8.16 -1.58
CA VAL A 183 -3.73 -6.89 -2.31
C VAL A 183 -3.04 -7.09 -3.65
N LYS A 184 -1.85 -7.68 -3.64
CA LYS A 184 -1.06 -8.01 -4.83
C LYS A 184 -0.05 -9.09 -4.46
N GLU A 185 0.32 -9.94 -5.42
CA GLU A 185 1.20 -11.10 -5.21
C GLU A 185 2.55 -10.77 -4.58
N ASP A 186 3.10 -9.59 -4.87
CA ASP A 186 4.41 -9.15 -4.38
C ASP A 186 4.37 -8.59 -2.94
N GLN A 187 3.19 -8.22 -2.43
CA GLN A 187 3.03 -7.66 -1.08
C GLN A 187 3.30 -8.68 0.03
N GLY A 188 3.29 -9.98 -0.29
CA GLY A 188 3.72 -11.03 0.62
C GLY A 188 5.20 -10.90 1.01
N TRP A 189 6.06 -10.31 0.17
CA TRP A 189 7.45 -10.03 0.53
C TRP A 189 7.59 -8.91 1.56
N THR A 190 6.80 -7.83 1.44
CA THR A 190 6.69 -6.78 2.46
C THR A 190 6.23 -7.36 3.79
N LEU A 191 5.24 -8.26 3.74
CA LEU A 191 4.76 -8.98 4.91
C LEU A 191 5.84 -9.90 5.51
N ALA A 192 6.65 -10.54 4.66
CA ALA A 192 7.76 -11.36 5.08
C ALA A 192 8.83 -10.57 5.84
N ALA A 193 9.23 -9.40 5.31
CA ALA A 193 10.14 -8.49 6.00
C ALA A 193 9.59 -8.04 7.35
N LEU A 194 8.30 -7.66 7.42
CA LEU A 194 7.64 -7.29 8.67
C LEU A 194 7.67 -8.45 9.69
N GLY A 195 7.37 -9.67 9.26
CA GLY A 195 7.45 -10.87 10.10
C GLY A 195 8.86 -11.13 10.64
N LEU A 196 9.89 -10.99 9.80
CA LEU A 196 11.28 -11.12 10.23
C LEU A 196 11.68 -10.03 11.24
N ILE A 197 11.27 -8.79 11.02
CA ILE A 197 11.49 -7.67 11.95
C ILE A 197 10.82 -7.97 13.30
N LEU A 198 9.58 -8.47 13.29
CA LEU A 198 8.90 -8.89 14.52
C LEU A 198 9.67 -10.00 15.25
N ALA A 199 10.14 -11.01 14.53
CA ALA A 199 10.87 -12.14 15.11
C ALA A 199 12.24 -11.74 15.68
N VAL A 200 13.00 -10.92 14.95
CA VAL A 200 14.41 -10.61 15.24
C VAL A 200 14.55 -9.34 16.09
N ALA A 201 14.00 -8.21 15.62
CA ALA A 201 14.17 -6.92 16.28
C ALA A 201 13.27 -6.79 17.52
N TYR A 202 12.04 -7.28 17.44
CA TYR A 202 11.04 -7.18 18.52
C TYR A 202 10.86 -8.47 19.33
N ARG A 203 11.62 -9.52 19.02
CA ARG A 203 11.67 -10.82 19.74
C ARG A 203 10.33 -11.57 19.79
N GLN A 204 9.39 -11.24 18.92
CA GLN A 204 8.11 -11.92 18.76
C GLN A 204 8.27 -13.12 17.83
N ARG A 205 9.10 -14.10 18.23
CA ARG A 205 9.60 -15.17 17.34
C ARG A 205 8.49 -15.95 16.63
N LEU A 206 7.56 -16.56 17.37
CA LEU A 206 6.51 -17.38 16.77
C LEU A 206 5.63 -16.57 15.82
N ALA A 207 5.10 -15.44 16.30
CA ALA A 207 4.23 -14.57 15.50
C ALA A 207 4.96 -14.03 14.26
N GLY A 208 6.22 -13.62 14.40
CA GLY A 208 7.03 -13.11 13.31
C GLY A 208 7.37 -14.17 12.27
N VAL A 209 7.75 -15.39 12.69
CA VAL A 209 8.03 -16.51 11.77
C VAL A 209 6.76 -16.94 11.03
N LEU A 210 5.63 -17.06 11.73
CA LEU A 210 4.35 -17.41 11.09
C LEU A 210 3.94 -16.35 10.07
N LEU A 211 4.07 -15.06 10.42
CA LEU A 211 3.76 -13.97 9.49
C LEU A 211 4.71 -13.95 8.30
N ALA A 212 5.99 -14.25 8.53
CA ALA A 212 6.98 -14.31 7.48
C ALA A 212 6.74 -15.47 6.51
N ALA A 213 6.46 -16.65 7.05
CA ALA A 213 6.08 -17.83 6.27
C ALA A 213 4.77 -17.61 5.50
N TRP A 214 3.79 -16.94 6.11
CA TRP A 214 2.54 -16.57 5.44
C TRP A 214 2.79 -15.63 4.25
N GLY A 215 3.55 -14.57 4.45
CA GLY A 215 3.88 -13.61 3.39
C GLY A 215 4.67 -14.26 2.25
N ALA A 216 5.81 -14.86 2.54
CA ALA A 216 6.67 -15.48 1.52
C ALA A 216 5.97 -16.67 0.85
N GLY A 217 5.31 -17.52 1.64
CA GLY A 217 4.57 -18.67 1.13
C GLY A 217 3.46 -18.26 0.17
N TRP A 218 2.74 -17.16 0.46
CA TRP A 218 1.71 -16.66 -0.42
C TRP A 218 2.28 -16.04 -1.70
N SER A 219 3.32 -15.21 -1.62
CA SER A 219 3.95 -14.66 -2.83
C SER A 219 4.44 -15.77 -3.75
N LEU A 220 5.09 -16.80 -3.18
CA LEU A 220 5.53 -17.96 -3.95
C LEU A 220 4.33 -18.73 -4.55
N LEU A 221 3.28 -18.98 -3.77
CA LEU A 221 2.08 -19.66 -4.25
C LEU A 221 1.40 -18.87 -5.38
N ALA A 222 1.24 -17.56 -5.22
CA ALA A 222 0.63 -16.70 -6.21
C ALA A 222 1.44 -16.69 -7.51
N THR A 223 2.74 -16.45 -7.42
CA THR A 223 3.64 -16.34 -8.59
C THR A 223 3.85 -17.66 -9.32
N TYR A 224 4.03 -18.77 -8.61
CA TYR A 224 4.39 -20.06 -9.24
C TYR A 224 3.22 -21.00 -9.48
N VAL A 225 2.04 -20.73 -8.91
CA VAL A 225 0.87 -21.60 -9.05
C VAL A 225 -0.35 -20.84 -9.51
N LEU A 226 -0.83 -19.85 -8.74
CA LEU A 226 -2.13 -19.24 -9.00
C LEU A 226 -2.14 -18.44 -10.31
N ILE A 227 -1.12 -17.62 -10.52
CA ILE A 227 -0.96 -16.85 -11.77
C ILE A 227 -0.79 -17.80 -12.97
N PRO A 228 0.15 -18.77 -12.97
CA PRO A 228 0.25 -19.74 -14.07
C PRO A 228 -1.03 -20.54 -14.36
N VAL A 229 -1.83 -20.87 -13.34
CA VAL A 229 -3.11 -21.55 -13.56
C VAL A 229 -4.13 -20.65 -14.26
N ALA A 230 -4.15 -19.35 -13.93
CA ALA A 230 -5.08 -18.38 -14.52
C ALA A 230 -4.57 -17.73 -15.82
N ASN A 231 -3.26 -17.80 -16.09
CA ASN A 231 -2.64 -17.21 -17.28
C ASN A 231 -2.66 -18.21 -18.46
N PRO A 232 -3.17 -17.83 -19.65
CA PRO A 232 -3.20 -18.71 -20.83
C PRO A 232 -1.84 -19.23 -21.29
N HIS A 233 -0.76 -18.54 -20.95
CA HIS A 233 0.63 -18.92 -21.26
C HIS A 233 1.29 -19.72 -20.13
N HIS A 234 0.58 -20.00 -19.04
CA HIS A 234 1.08 -20.72 -17.86
C HIS A 234 2.39 -20.16 -17.30
N ALA A 235 2.57 -18.84 -17.38
CA ALA A 235 3.79 -18.15 -16.97
C ALA A 235 3.47 -16.85 -16.24
N TYR A 236 4.36 -16.47 -15.32
CA TYR A 236 4.38 -15.13 -14.74
C TYR A 236 5.25 -14.21 -15.60
N GLU A 237 4.64 -13.23 -16.25
CA GLU A 237 5.31 -12.46 -17.31
C GLU A 237 6.40 -11.52 -16.78
N TYR A 238 6.25 -11.04 -15.54
CA TYR A 238 7.16 -10.08 -14.93
C TYR A 238 8.48 -10.69 -14.43
N TRP A 239 8.67 -12.03 -14.58
CA TRP A 239 9.90 -12.75 -14.23
C TRP A 239 10.63 -13.33 -15.46
N LYS A 240 10.16 -13.02 -16.68
CA LYS A 240 10.73 -13.58 -17.92
C LYS A 240 12.16 -13.05 -18.22
N ASP A 241 12.53 -11.88 -17.69
CA ASP A 241 13.83 -11.22 -17.94
C ASP A 241 14.87 -11.43 -16.81
N SER A 242 14.69 -12.44 -15.96
CA SER A 242 15.48 -12.54 -14.73
C SER A 242 17.01 -12.64 -14.81
N PRO A 243 17.62 -13.16 -15.88
CA PRO A 243 19.07 -13.20 -16.00
C PRO A 243 19.75 -11.81 -16.01
N HIS A 244 19.03 -10.72 -16.33
CA HIS A 244 19.60 -9.37 -16.45
C HIS A 244 19.34 -8.46 -15.24
N HIS A 245 18.62 -8.93 -14.22
CA HIS A 245 18.20 -8.12 -13.07
C HIS A 245 19.36 -7.52 -12.24
N LEU A 246 20.51 -8.20 -12.21
CA LEU A 246 21.69 -7.70 -11.48
C LEU A 246 22.46 -6.66 -12.26
N ASP A 247 22.53 -6.77 -13.59
CA ASP A 247 23.17 -5.76 -14.44
C ASP A 247 22.40 -4.43 -14.39
N VAL A 248 21.08 -4.51 -14.22
CA VAL A 248 20.20 -3.35 -14.03
C VAL A 248 20.55 -2.54 -12.77
N LEU A 249 21.20 -3.12 -11.75
CA LEU A 249 21.62 -2.37 -10.56
C LEU A 249 22.65 -1.28 -10.88
N ALA A 250 23.42 -1.44 -11.96
CA ALA A 250 24.41 -0.47 -12.39
C ALA A 250 23.82 0.69 -13.23
N SER A 251 22.55 0.62 -13.64
CA SER A 251 21.92 1.59 -14.54
C SER A 251 20.66 2.24 -13.93
N GLY A 252 20.16 3.31 -14.58
CA GLY A 252 18.91 3.96 -14.21
C GLY A 252 19.00 4.89 -12.99
N TRP A 253 20.20 5.29 -12.57
CA TRP A 253 20.43 6.06 -11.34
C TRP A 253 19.90 7.50 -11.42
N GLU A 254 19.74 8.03 -12.63
CA GLU A 254 19.03 9.28 -12.91
C GLU A 254 17.56 9.24 -12.46
N ALA A 255 16.92 8.05 -12.46
CA ALA A 255 15.56 7.85 -11.96
C ALA A 255 15.54 7.28 -10.53
N LYS A 256 16.40 6.29 -10.24
CA LYS A 256 16.47 5.60 -8.94
C LYS A 256 16.94 6.53 -7.82
N GLY A 257 17.91 7.40 -8.09
CA GLY A 257 18.50 8.33 -7.13
C GLY A 257 17.46 9.29 -6.52
N PRO A 258 16.72 10.06 -7.34
CA PRO A 258 15.65 10.92 -6.85
C PRO A 258 14.58 10.17 -6.05
N MET A 259 14.17 8.97 -6.48
CA MET A 259 13.22 8.14 -5.74
C MET A 259 13.73 7.76 -4.34
N LEU A 260 14.97 7.27 -4.22
CA LEU A 260 15.58 6.96 -2.93
C LEU A 260 15.75 8.21 -2.06
N ALA A 261 16.11 9.35 -2.67
CA ALA A 261 16.21 10.62 -1.95
C ALA A 261 14.86 11.03 -1.36
N LEU A 262 13.77 10.97 -2.13
CA LEU A 262 12.42 11.31 -1.66
C LEU A 262 11.92 10.39 -0.53
N LEU A 263 12.38 9.15 -0.46
CA LEU A 263 12.08 8.25 0.67
C LEU A 263 12.80 8.67 1.96
N LEU A 264 14.03 9.17 1.85
CA LEU A 264 14.90 9.45 3.01
C LEU A 264 14.85 10.90 3.50
N LEU A 265 14.70 11.86 2.57
CA LEU A 265 14.69 13.29 2.85
C LEU A 265 13.64 13.72 3.90
N PRO A 266 12.40 13.21 3.92
CA PRO A 266 11.40 13.59 4.93
C PRO A 266 11.83 13.32 6.36
N THR A 267 12.75 12.37 6.56
CA THR A 267 13.31 12.04 7.87
C THR A 267 14.78 12.42 8.01
N ALA A 268 15.36 13.13 7.04
CA ALA A 268 16.80 13.38 6.94
C ALA A 268 17.65 12.10 7.14
N GLY A 269 17.14 10.96 6.67
CA GLY A 269 17.76 9.64 6.85
C GLY A 269 17.65 9.04 8.26
N LEU A 270 17.03 9.73 9.23
CA LEU A 270 16.86 9.22 10.60
C LEU A 270 16.04 7.93 10.65
N ALA A 271 15.14 7.71 9.69
CA ALA A 271 14.37 6.47 9.59
C ALA A 271 15.25 5.21 9.52
N LEU A 272 16.45 5.31 8.93
CA LEU A 272 17.38 4.19 8.78
C LEU A 272 17.92 3.66 10.13
N ARG A 273 17.79 4.43 11.21
CA ARG A 273 18.13 3.97 12.56
C ARG A 273 17.06 3.05 13.16
N SER A 274 15.88 2.97 12.53
CA SER A 274 14.78 2.13 12.98
C SER A 274 14.72 0.83 12.17
N PRO A 275 14.58 -0.33 12.83
CA PRO A 275 14.35 -1.58 12.11
C PRO A 275 13.03 -1.58 11.32
N ILE A 276 12.11 -0.66 11.60
CA ILE A 276 10.84 -0.51 10.85
C ILE A 276 11.12 -0.10 9.39
N ALA A 277 12.16 0.69 9.12
CA ALA A 277 12.49 1.09 7.76
C ALA A 277 12.83 -0.11 6.85
N LEU A 278 13.22 -1.24 7.43
CA LEU A 278 13.49 -2.47 6.69
C LEU A 278 12.22 -3.09 6.07
N VAL A 279 11.02 -2.68 6.49
CA VAL A 279 9.75 -3.15 5.87
C VAL A 279 9.66 -2.73 4.40
N ALA A 280 10.20 -1.56 4.04
CA ALA A 280 10.18 -1.06 2.67
C ALA A 280 11.20 -1.74 1.75
N VAL A 281 12.20 -2.44 2.31
CA VAL A 281 13.33 -3.00 1.55
C VAL A 281 12.90 -3.94 0.42
N PRO A 282 11.97 -4.90 0.60
CA PRO A 282 11.56 -5.76 -0.51
C PRO A 282 10.98 -4.99 -1.68
N ALA A 283 10.09 -4.02 -1.41
CA ALA A 283 9.46 -3.22 -2.44
C ALA A 283 10.47 -2.29 -3.14
N VAL A 284 11.41 -1.69 -2.40
CA VAL A 284 12.52 -0.92 -3.00
C VAL A 284 13.42 -1.84 -3.84
N ALA A 285 13.80 -3.00 -3.31
CA ALA A 285 14.70 -3.93 -3.99
C ALA A 285 14.11 -4.43 -5.31
N LEU A 286 12.84 -4.84 -5.32
CA LEU A 286 12.12 -5.26 -6.53
C LEU A 286 12.14 -4.18 -7.61
N ARG A 287 11.99 -2.91 -7.21
CA ARG A 287 12.08 -1.78 -8.14
C ARG A 287 13.50 -1.58 -8.67
N LEU A 288 14.52 -1.67 -7.82
CA LEU A 288 15.92 -1.46 -8.22
C LEU A 288 16.43 -2.53 -9.18
N VAL A 289 15.91 -3.75 -9.11
CA VAL A 289 16.31 -4.89 -9.96
C VAL A 289 15.38 -5.09 -11.17
N SER A 290 14.23 -4.42 -11.23
CA SER A 290 13.28 -4.57 -12.32
C SER A 290 13.86 -4.07 -13.64
N SER A 291 13.74 -4.86 -14.71
CA SER A 291 14.17 -4.47 -16.07
C SER A 291 13.30 -3.37 -16.68
N ASN A 292 12.14 -3.08 -16.12
CA ASN A 292 11.22 -2.05 -16.62
C ASN A 292 11.51 -0.69 -15.96
N PRO A 293 11.94 0.33 -16.72
CA PRO A 293 12.28 1.65 -16.19
C PRO A 293 11.11 2.39 -15.53
N ALA A 294 9.86 2.04 -15.85
CA ALA A 294 8.67 2.64 -15.22
C ALA A 294 8.63 2.42 -13.70
N TYR A 295 9.33 1.39 -13.20
CA TYR A 295 9.43 1.13 -11.76
C TYR A 295 10.51 1.95 -11.06
N TRP A 296 11.42 2.64 -11.76
CA TRP A 296 12.61 3.23 -11.11
C TRP A 296 12.36 4.62 -10.54
N GLY A 297 11.44 5.37 -11.15
CA GLY A 297 11.31 6.80 -10.95
C GLY A 297 10.38 7.23 -9.82
N THR A 298 10.11 8.52 -9.82
CA THR A 298 9.22 9.20 -8.89
C THR A 298 7.79 9.34 -9.41
N ASP A 299 7.46 8.57 -10.43
CA ASP A 299 6.12 8.58 -11.01
C ASP A 299 5.35 7.33 -10.59
N TRP A 300 4.09 7.28 -10.99
CA TRP A 300 3.21 6.14 -10.79
C TRP A 300 2.90 5.81 -9.32
N HIS A 301 2.12 4.75 -9.13
CA HIS A 301 1.55 4.34 -7.85
C HIS A 301 2.51 3.58 -6.92
N TYR A 302 3.68 3.14 -7.42
CA TYR A 302 4.61 2.24 -6.72
C TYR A 302 5.18 2.79 -5.41
N ASN A 303 5.06 4.09 -5.19
CA ASN A 303 5.64 4.80 -4.06
C ASN A 303 4.74 4.81 -2.81
N ALA A 304 3.43 4.57 -2.97
CA ALA A 304 2.48 4.71 -1.87
C ALA A 304 2.61 3.65 -0.77
N ALA A 305 3.19 2.49 -1.09
CA ALA A 305 3.42 1.40 -0.14
C ALA A 305 4.80 1.45 0.55
N LEU A 306 5.65 2.43 0.20
CA LEU A 306 7.02 2.58 0.71
C LEU A 306 7.10 3.44 1.98
#